data_AF-A0A395LB59-F1
#
_entry.id   AF-A0A395LB59-F1
#
_cell.length_a   1.000
_cell.length_b   1.000
_cell.length_c   1.000
_cell.angle_alpha   90.00
_cell.angle_beta   90.00
_cell.angle_gamma   90.00
#
_symmetry.space_group_name_H-M   'P 1'
#
loop_
_entity.id
_entity.type
_entity.pdbx_description
1 polymer ?
#
loop_
_entity_poly.entity_id
_entity_poly.type
_entity_poly.pdbx_seq_one_letter_code
_entity_poly.pdbx_strand_id
1 'polypeptide(L)'
;MAETSRNSRYFNTPVFAVAPMVDWTDRHYRFFARRLSQHALLYTEMIVADAILRGDRDKLLGYDVSEHPLALQLGGNDPRKMAEAARIAEEFGYDEINMNVGCPSDRVQSGTFGACLMQEPGVVAECVAAMKAAVKIPVTVKCRIGVDEQDPEVALRDLVSRVADAGTDAVWVHARKAWLQGLSPKENRDIPPLDYALVHRLKVENPNLFIGLNGGLQTLSQSLEEMKGLDGVMLGRAAYHDSAMLTAVDGFFPHPLTGAAISDHDGVDFSERGHRLDLSFWAEIRDVMADYASRHIANGGRLAHVTRHMVGLFQGWPGARRYRQILSSDATRQGAGPEVIHAAFDAVFEAAAAKQAAE
;
A
#
# COMPACT_ATOMS: atom_id res chain seq x y z
N MET A 1 -42.08 -5.47 -1.76
CA MET A 1 -41.38 -4.33 -2.40
C MET A 1 -40.71 -3.52 -1.31
N ALA A 2 -39.42 -3.77 -1.12
CA ALA A 2 -38.49 -2.89 -0.43
C ALA A 2 -37.17 -3.12 -1.16
N GLU A 3 -36.90 -2.30 -2.18
CA GLU A 3 -35.57 -2.21 -2.79
C GLU A 3 -34.64 -1.65 -1.72
N THR A 4 -33.94 -2.54 -1.02
CA THR A 4 -32.76 -2.17 -0.24
C THR A 4 -31.66 -1.82 -1.24
N SER A 5 -31.67 -0.58 -1.72
CA SER A 5 -30.52 0.04 -2.37
C SER A 5 -29.38 0.13 -1.37
N ARG A 6 -28.59 -0.95 -1.24
CA ARG A 6 -27.22 -0.89 -0.70
C ARG A 6 -26.27 -0.76 -1.88
N ASN A 7 -26.37 0.36 -2.58
CA ASN A 7 -25.42 0.74 -3.62
C ASN A 7 -24.43 1.78 -3.07
N SER A 8 -23.86 1.49 -1.90
CA SER A 8 -22.58 2.12 -1.55
C SER A 8 -21.53 1.39 -2.38
N ARG A 9 -21.40 1.76 -3.65
CA ARG A 9 -20.22 1.37 -4.42
C ARG A 9 -19.02 1.79 -3.58
N TYR A 10 -18.09 0.85 -3.38
CA TYR A 10 -16.70 1.19 -3.12
C TYR A 10 -16.24 2.24 -4.15
N PHE A 11 -15.15 2.98 -3.89
CA PHE A 11 -14.72 4.15 -4.66
C PHE A 11 -15.20 4.18 -6.13
N ASN A 12 -16.00 5.19 -6.49
CA ASN A 12 -16.64 5.30 -7.81
C ASN A 12 -15.67 5.68 -8.94
N THR A 13 -14.38 5.71 -8.65
CA THR A 13 -13.31 6.17 -9.52
C THR A 13 -12.15 5.17 -9.49
N PRO A 14 -11.28 5.17 -10.52
CA PRO A 14 -10.10 4.33 -10.51
C PRO A 14 -9.19 4.65 -9.33
N VAL A 15 -8.64 3.63 -8.67
CA VAL A 15 -7.84 3.77 -7.44
C VAL A 15 -6.40 3.35 -7.67
N PHE A 16 -5.45 4.19 -7.26
CA PHE A 16 -4.07 3.80 -7.03
C PHE A 16 -3.85 3.52 -5.55
N ALA A 17 -3.26 2.37 -5.24
CA ALA A 17 -2.92 2.01 -3.87
C ALA A 17 -1.43 1.66 -3.70
N VAL A 18 -0.86 2.04 -2.55
CA VAL A 18 0.43 1.48 -2.11
C VAL A 18 0.15 0.22 -1.30
N ALA A 19 0.77 -0.89 -1.68
CA ALA A 19 0.49 -2.19 -1.09
C ALA A 19 0.89 -2.25 0.40
N PRO A 20 0.16 -3.02 1.22
CA PRO A 20 0.58 -3.34 2.58
C PRO A 20 1.86 -4.18 2.55
N MET A 21 2.90 -3.73 3.24
CA MET A 21 4.21 -4.39 3.26
C MET A 21 4.79 -4.36 4.67
N VAL A 22 4.83 -5.52 5.32
CA VAL A 22 5.43 -5.69 6.66
C VAL A 22 6.88 -5.19 6.65
N ASP A 23 7.25 -4.48 7.72
CA ASP A 23 8.47 -3.74 7.98
C ASP A 23 8.72 -2.53 7.04
N TRP A 24 7.82 -2.23 6.12
CA TRP A 24 8.02 -1.21 5.07
C TRP A 24 6.95 -0.11 5.14
N THR A 25 5.66 -0.45 5.12
CA THR A 25 4.55 0.52 5.17
C THR A 25 4.13 0.87 6.61
N ASP A 26 5.13 1.12 7.46
CA ASP A 26 4.91 1.65 8.80
C ASP A 26 4.44 3.12 8.75
N ARG A 27 4.13 3.71 9.91
CA ARG A 27 3.63 5.10 9.98
C ARG A 27 4.62 6.13 9.44
N HIS A 28 5.93 5.86 9.48
CA HIS A 28 6.95 6.78 8.98
C HIS A 28 6.96 6.79 7.45
N TYR A 29 6.89 5.61 6.83
CA TYR A 29 6.74 5.51 5.38
C TYR A 29 5.42 6.11 4.90
N ARG A 30 4.30 5.84 5.58
CA ARG A 30 3.00 6.34 5.13
C ARG A 30 2.89 7.87 5.24
N PHE A 31 3.40 8.45 6.32
CA PHE A 31 3.52 9.90 6.43
C PHE A 31 4.32 10.49 5.25
N PHE A 32 5.47 9.88 4.94
CA PHE A 32 6.31 10.27 3.81
C PHE A 32 5.61 10.11 2.45
N ALA A 33 5.02 8.95 2.17
CA ALA A 33 4.31 8.65 0.92
C ALA A 33 3.15 9.63 0.69
N ARG A 34 2.45 10.02 1.75
CA ARG A 34 1.41 11.05 1.68
C ARG A 34 1.93 12.43 1.31
N ARG A 35 3.18 12.77 1.62
CA ARG A 35 3.78 14.03 1.14
C ARG A 35 4.02 14.00 -0.38
N LEU A 36 4.15 12.81 -0.96
CA LEU A 36 4.39 12.63 -2.39
C LEU A 36 3.09 12.51 -3.20
N SER A 37 2.02 12.00 -2.62
CA SER A 37 0.71 11.89 -3.27
C SER A 37 -0.42 12.11 -2.27
N GLN A 38 -1.36 12.99 -2.61
CA GLN A 38 -2.61 13.20 -1.86
C GLN A 38 -3.69 12.18 -2.25
N HIS A 39 -3.60 11.55 -3.43
CA HIS A 39 -4.66 10.69 -3.95
C HIS A 39 -4.41 9.19 -3.75
N ALA A 40 -3.18 8.76 -3.47
CA ALA A 40 -2.88 7.35 -3.23
C ALA A 40 -3.61 6.83 -1.97
N LEU A 41 -4.30 5.69 -2.10
CA LEU A 41 -4.76 4.91 -0.95
C LEU A 41 -3.55 4.23 -0.30
N LEU A 42 -3.29 4.57 0.97
CA LEU A 42 -2.20 3.96 1.72
C LEU A 42 -2.72 2.78 2.53
N TYR A 43 -1.92 1.73 2.64
CA TYR A 43 -2.21 0.60 3.52
C TYR A 43 -1.20 0.54 4.66
N THR A 44 -1.67 0.16 5.84
CA THR A 44 -0.79 -0.23 6.95
C THR A 44 0.01 -1.48 6.59
N GLU A 45 0.96 -1.84 7.45
CA GLU A 45 1.42 -3.22 7.52
C GLU A 45 0.25 -4.16 7.88
N MET A 46 0.41 -5.47 7.63
CA MET A 46 -0.56 -6.45 8.12
C MET A 46 -0.46 -6.56 9.65
N ILE A 47 -1.55 -6.26 10.35
CA ILE A 47 -1.65 -6.36 11.80
C ILE A 47 -2.58 -7.52 12.16
N VAL A 48 -2.12 -8.43 13.02
CA VAL A 48 -2.91 -9.59 13.44
C VAL A 48 -4.02 -9.13 14.40
N ALA A 49 -5.25 -9.61 14.20
CA ALA A 49 -6.41 -9.21 15.01
C ALA A 49 -6.17 -9.42 16.52
N ASP A 50 -5.61 -10.57 16.93
CA ASP A 50 -5.27 -10.84 18.34
C ASP A 50 -4.27 -9.82 18.93
N ALA A 51 -3.39 -9.23 18.11
CA ALA A 51 -2.47 -8.19 18.57
C ALA A 51 -3.22 -6.89 18.91
N ILE A 52 -4.24 -6.52 18.14
CA ILE A 52 -5.08 -5.34 18.43
C ILE A 52 -5.91 -5.55 19.69
N LEU A 53 -6.45 -6.76 19.86
CA LEU A 53 -7.31 -7.09 20.99
C LEU A 53 -6.56 -7.05 22.34
N ARG A 54 -5.29 -7.46 22.34
CA ARG A 54 -4.51 -7.70 23.57
C ARG A 54 -3.33 -6.75 23.78
N GLY A 55 -2.87 -6.12 22.71
CA GLY A 55 -1.64 -5.33 22.68
C GLY A 55 -1.86 -3.83 22.90
N ASP A 56 -0.77 -3.08 22.74
CA ASP A 56 -0.75 -1.62 22.81
C ASP A 56 -1.30 -1.03 21.50
N ARG A 57 -2.57 -0.59 21.54
CA ARG A 57 -3.30 -0.13 20.36
C ARG A 57 -2.72 1.14 19.78
N ASP A 58 -2.22 2.07 20.59
CA ASP A 58 -1.63 3.32 20.08
C ASP A 58 -0.33 3.07 19.31
N LYS A 59 0.45 2.07 19.72
CA LYS A 59 1.63 1.63 18.97
C LYS A 59 1.27 0.91 17.68
N LEU A 60 0.26 0.04 17.72
CA LEU A 60 -0.13 -0.78 16.57
C LEU A 60 -0.92 0.03 15.52
N LEU A 61 -1.86 0.84 15.97
CA LEU A 61 -2.87 1.50 15.15
C LEU A 61 -2.66 3.02 15.04
N GLY A 62 -1.80 3.63 15.85
CA GLY A 62 -1.57 5.07 15.77
C GLY A 62 -1.01 5.50 14.41
N TYR A 63 -1.55 6.59 13.88
CA TYR A 63 -1.15 7.21 12.63
C TYR A 63 -1.26 8.75 12.75
N ASP A 64 -0.63 9.48 11.84
CA ASP A 64 -0.79 10.93 11.71
C ASP A 64 -2.03 11.21 10.83
N VAL A 65 -2.92 12.11 11.26
CA VAL A 65 -4.19 12.40 10.56
C VAL A 65 -4.01 12.72 9.08
N SER A 66 -2.85 13.24 8.69
CA SER A 66 -2.60 13.54 7.29
C SER A 66 -2.52 12.29 6.41
N GLU A 67 -2.30 11.09 6.95
CA GLU A 67 -2.16 9.83 6.23
C GLU A 67 -3.43 9.41 5.44
N HIS A 68 -4.60 9.96 5.75
CA HIS A 68 -5.85 9.72 4.99
C HIS A 68 -5.71 10.03 3.49
N PRO A 69 -6.29 9.23 2.57
CA PRO A 69 -7.01 7.97 2.77
C PRO A 69 -6.09 6.81 3.22
N LEU A 70 -6.48 6.09 4.27
CA LEU A 70 -5.70 5.04 4.93
C LEU A 70 -6.54 3.81 5.25
N ALA A 71 -6.11 2.66 4.72
CA ALA A 71 -6.68 1.34 4.99
C ALA A 71 -5.85 0.57 6.02
N LEU A 72 -6.51 -0.04 7.01
CA LEU A 72 -5.89 -0.99 7.94
C LEU A 72 -5.99 -2.41 7.36
N GLN A 73 -4.85 -3.10 7.22
CA GLN A 73 -4.87 -4.51 6.85
C GLN A 73 -4.82 -5.43 8.07
N LEU A 74 -5.87 -6.26 8.23
CA LEU A 74 -6.01 -7.26 9.29
C LEU A 74 -5.61 -8.66 8.84
N GLY A 75 -4.93 -9.39 9.73
CA GLY A 75 -4.72 -10.84 9.64
C GLY A 75 -5.47 -11.59 10.74
N GLY A 76 -6.29 -12.57 10.37
CA GLY A 76 -6.97 -13.48 11.30
C GLY A 76 -7.94 -14.40 10.58
N ASN A 77 -8.54 -15.33 11.32
CA ASN A 77 -9.49 -16.33 10.81
C ASN A 77 -10.68 -16.61 11.75
N ASP A 78 -10.79 -15.91 12.88
CA ASP A 78 -11.94 -16.01 13.79
C ASP A 78 -12.90 -14.83 13.51
N PRO A 79 -14.13 -15.07 13.02
CA PRO A 79 -15.05 -14.00 12.64
C PRO A 79 -15.35 -13.01 13.76
N ARG A 80 -15.43 -13.46 15.02
CA ARG A 80 -15.73 -12.58 16.17
C ARG A 80 -14.55 -11.68 16.48
N LYS A 81 -13.33 -12.22 16.44
CA LYS A 81 -12.11 -11.42 16.65
C LYS A 81 -11.89 -10.43 15.52
N MET A 82 -12.14 -10.83 14.28
CA MET A 82 -12.02 -9.96 13.11
C MET A 82 -13.01 -8.79 13.20
N ALA A 83 -14.27 -9.06 13.56
CA ALA A 83 -15.28 -8.03 13.77
C ALA A 83 -14.89 -7.02 14.87
N GLU A 84 -14.41 -7.50 16.01
CA GLU A 84 -13.99 -6.62 17.11
C GLU A 84 -12.74 -5.80 16.74
N ALA A 85 -11.76 -6.40 16.06
CA ALA A 85 -10.60 -5.67 15.57
C ALA A 85 -10.97 -4.59 14.54
N ALA A 86 -11.93 -4.89 13.65
CA ALA A 86 -12.48 -3.93 12.70
C ALA A 86 -13.19 -2.77 13.40
N ARG A 87 -14.00 -3.04 14.43
CA ARG A 87 -14.66 -1.99 15.24
C ARG A 87 -13.64 -1.06 15.89
N ILE A 88 -12.60 -1.62 16.50
CA ILE A 88 -11.52 -0.83 17.12
C ILE A 88 -10.81 0.02 16.06
N ALA A 89 -10.56 -0.53 14.87
CA ALA A 89 -9.93 0.22 13.79
C ALA A 89 -10.82 1.37 13.28
N GLU A 90 -12.12 1.15 13.11
CA GLU A 90 -13.05 2.24 12.77
C GLU A 90 -13.06 3.34 13.84
N GLU A 91 -12.99 2.97 15.13
CA GLU A 91 -12.86 3.93 16.24
C GLU A 91 -11.55 4.72 16.24
N PHE A 92 -10.48 4.14 15.70
CA PHE A 92 -9.21 4.86 15.46
C PHE A 92 -9.29 5.81 14.25
N GLY A 93 -10.32 5.69 13.41
CA GLY A 93 -10.60 6.59 12.29
C GLY A 93 -10.15 6.08 10.92
N TYR A 94 -9.75 4.82 10.78
CA TYR A 94 -9.38 4.26 9.47
C TYR A 94 -10.50 4.37 8.45
N ASP A 95 -10.16 4.55 7.17
CA ASP A 95 -11.15 4.71 6.10
C ASP A 95 -11.61 3.37 5.51
N GLU A 96 -10.85 2.31 5.74
CA GLU A 96 -11.10 0.97 5.19
C GLU A 96 -10.48 -0.11 6.08
N ILE A 97 -11.18 -1.25 6.19
CA ILE A 97 -10.64 -2.49 6.72
C ILE A 97 -10.36 -3.46 5.57
N ASN A 98 -9.14 -3.98 5.49
CA ASN A 98 -8.76 -4.97 4.49
C ASN A 98 -8.35 -6.29 5.13
N MET A 99 -8.92 -7.41 4.69
CA MET A 99 -8.54 -8.74 5.14
C MET A 99 -7.39 -9.30 4.31
N ASN A 100 -6.31 -9.73 4.96
CA ASN A 100 -5.18 -10.37 4.29
C ASN A 100 -5.47 -11.86 4.03
N VAL A 101 -5.50 -12.23 2.74
CA VAL A 101 -5.64 -13.60 2.22
C VAL A 101 -4.51 -13.90 1.22
N GLY A 102 -3.34 -13.26 1.38
CA GLY A 102 -2.29 -13.27 0.35
C GLY A 102 -0.84 -13.28 0.84
N CYS A 103 -0.59 -13.04 2.12
CA CYS A 103 0.77 -13.07 2.67
C CYS A 103 1.28 -14.52 2.80
N PRO A 104 2.42 -14.88 2.18
CA PRO A 104 3.00 -16.23 2.27
C PRO A 104 4.09 -16.36 3.36
N SER A 105 4.11 -15.48 4.37
CA SER A 105 5.21 -15.46 5.36
C SER A 105 5.27 -16.71 6.23
N ASP A 106 6.43 -17.02 6.82
CA ASP A 106 6.57 -18.19 7.71
C ASP A 106 5.64 -18.10 8.95
N ARG A 107 5.35 -16.87 9.42
CA ARG A 107 4.39 -16.63 10.51
C ARG A 107 2.93 -16.96 10.16
N VAL A 108 2.64 -17.17 8.87
CA VAL A 108 1.33 -17.57 8.32
C VAL A 108 1.23 -19.09 8.19
N GLN A 109 2.35 -19.82 8.14
CA GLN A 109 2.38 -21.28 7.96
C GLN A 109 1.78 -22.06 9.14
N SER A 110 1.47 -21.41 10.27
CA SER A 110 0.64 -21.98 11.33
C SER A 110 -0.84 -22.15 10.96
N GLY A 111 -1.25 -21.72 9.75
CA GLY A 111 -2.60 -21.94 9.21
C GLY A 111 -3.66 -20.94 9.69
N THR A 112 -3.25 -19.81 10.28
CA THR A 112 -4.16 -18.93 11.04
C THR A 112 -4.59 -17.64 10.34
N PHE A 113 -3.88 -17.19 9.30
CA PHE A 113 -4.19 -15.97 8.52
C PHE A 113 -3.32 -15.91 7.27
N GLY A 114 -3.65 -15.07 6.28
CA GLY A 114 -2.82 -14.87 5.09
C GLY A 114 -3.09 -15.87 3.97
N ALA A 115 -2.07 -16.22 3.16
CA ALA A 115 -2.27 -16.98 1.92
C ALA A 115 -2.88 -18.37 2.14
N CYS A 116 -2.67 -19.01 3.31
CA CYS A 116 -3.30 -20.30 3.62
C CYS A 116 -4.83 -20.24 3.58
N LEU A 117 -5.43 -19.07 3.81
CA LEU A 117 -6.88 -18.88 3.75
C LEU A 117 -7.46 -18.99 2.32
N MET A 118 -6.62 -19.03 1.28
CA MET A 118 -7.05 -19.41 -0.07
C MET A 118 -7.57 -20.86 -0.14
N GLN A 119 -7.23 -21.70 0.84
CA GLN A 119 -7.77 -23.07 0.98
C GLN A 119 -9.09 -23.10 1.75
N GLU A 120 -9.42 -22.04 2.48
CA GLU A 120 -10.56 -21.95 3.39
C GLU A 120 -11.46 -20.74 3.06
N PRO A 121 -11.96 -20.60 1.82
CA PRO A 121 -12.69 -19.41 1.40
C PRO A 121 -14.03 -19.22 2.14
N GLY A 122 -14.60 -20.28 2.72
CA GLY A 122 -15.74 -20.18 3.63
C GLY A 122 -15.42 -19.39 4.90
N VAL A 123 -14.26 -19.63 5.51
CA VAL A 123 -13.79 -18.90 6.70
C VAL A 123 -13.55 -17.42 6.37
N VAL A 124 -13.00 -17.13 5.19
CA VAL A 124 -12.84 -15.75 4.72
C VAL A 124 -14.19 -15.05 4.62
N ALA A 125 -15.18 -15.70 4.00
CA ALA A 125 -16.53 -15.15 3.87
C ALA A 125 -17.20 -14.90 5.22
N GLU A 126 -17.07 -15.82 6.18
CA GLU A 126 -17.58 -15.62 7.54
C GLU A 126 -16.92 -14.42 8.24
N CYS A 127 -15.60 -14.24 8.09
CA CYS A 127 -14.88 -13.09 8.63
C CYS A 127 -15.32 -11.78 7.97
N VAL A 128 -15.46 -11.76 6.64
CA VAL A 128 -15.95 -10.59 5.88
C VAL A 128 -17.36 -10.22 6.35
N ALA A 129 -18.29 -11.18 6.43
CA ALA A 129 -19.66 -10.92 6.87
C ALA A 129 -19.69 -10.36 8.30
N ALA A 130 -18.88 -10.91 9.21
CA ALA A 130 -18.80 -10.45 10.59
C ALA A 130 -18.22 -9.02 10.69
N MET A 131 -17.17 -8.70 9.94
CA MET A 131 -16.63 -7.33 9.89
C MET A 131 -17.63 -6.35 9.27
N LYS A 132 -18.25 -6.69 8.13
CA LYS A 132 -19.29 -5.87 7.47
C LYS A 132 -20.48 -5.58 8.36
N ALA A 133 -20.83 -6.50 9.26
CA ALA A 133 -21.88 -6.28 10.25
C ALA A 133 -21.45 -5.37 11.42
N ALA A 134 -20.15 -5.27 11.69
CA ALA A 134 -19.60 -4.55 12.84
C ALA A 134 -19.19 -3.10 12.54
N VAL A 135 -18.85 -2.77 11.29
CA VAL A 135 -18.37 -1.43 10.89
C VAL A 135 -19.21 -0.82 9.76
N LYS A 136 -19.11 0.50 9.59
CA LYS A 136 -19.74 1.26 8.50
C LYS A 136 -18.78 1.54 7.35
N ILE A 137 -17.49 1.64 7.63
CA ILE A 137 -16.44 1.77 6.62
C ILE A 137 -16.33 0.52 5.73
N PRO A 138 -15.79 0.63 4.51
CA PRO A 138 -15.56 -0.50 3.63
C PRO A 138 -14.76 -1.64 4.28
N VAL A 139 -15.16 -2.88 3.96
CA VAL A 139 -14.41 -4.10 4.24
C VAL A 139 -14.04 -4.75 2.91
N THR A 140 -12.75 -4.90 2.68
CA THR A 140 -12.19 -5.38 1.42
C THR A 140 -11.32 -6.62 1.64
N VAL A 141 -10.99 -7.35 0.58
CA VAL A 141 -10.13 -8.54 0.64
C VAL A 141 -8.91 -8.34 -0.25
N LYS A 142 -7.72 -8.68 0.24
CA LYS A 142 -6.50 -8.77 -0.59
C LYS A 142 -6.00 -10.20 -0.65
N CYS A 143 -6.02 -10.80 -1.84
CA CYS A 143 -5.70 -12.22 -2.04
C CYS A 143 -4.63 -12.45 -3.10
N ARG A 144 -4.34 -13.73 -3.35
CA ARG A 144 -3.60 -14.23 -4.52
C ARG A 144 -4.57 -14.92 -5.47
N ILE A 145 -4.08 -15.38 -6.62
CA ILE A 145 -4.88 -16.17 -7.57
C ILE A 145 -5.06 -17.65 -7.14
N GLY A 146 -4.29 -18.12 -6.16
CA GLY A 146 -4.34 -19.49 -5.65
C GLY A 146 -3.11 -19.82 -4.81
N VAL A 147 -3.12 -20.97 -4.15
CA VAL A 147 -1.93 -21.52 -3.46
C VAL A 147 -1.56 -22.92 -3.92
N ASP A 148 -0.28 -23.26 -3.76
CA ASP A 148 0.29 -24.59 -3.99
C ASP A 148 -0.19 -25.22 -5.31
N GLU A 149 -0.88 -26.35 -5.26
CA GLU A 149 -1.38 -27.08 -6.44
C GLU A 149 -2.80 -26.69 -6.85
N GLN A 150 -3.43 -25.69 -6.21
CA GLN A 150 -4.76 -25.24 -6.62
C GLN A 150 -4.75 -24.75 -8.06
N ASP A 151 -5.80 -25.09 -8.82
CA ASP A 151 -6.10 -24.44 -10.09
C ASP A 151 -6.52 -22.98 -9.82
N PRO A 152 -5.75 -21.97 -10.30
CA PRO A 152 -6.08 -20.57 -10.06
C PRO A 152 -7.45 -20.14 -10.60
N GLU A 153 -7.91 -20.72 -11.71
CA GLU A 153 -9.22 -20.38 -12.29
C GLU A 153 -10.36 -20.78 -11.34
N VAL A 154 -10.22 -21.94 -10.68
CA VAL A 154 -11.23 -22.44 -9.73
C VAL A 154 -11.11 -21.74 -8.38
N ALA A 155 -9.89 -21.70 -7.82
CA ALA A 155 -9.66 -21.19 -6.46
C ALA A 155 -10.00 -19.70 -6.32
N LEU A 156 -9.60 -18.87 -7.30
CA LEU A 156 -9.90 -17.45 -7.26
C LEU A 156 -11.40 -17.18 -7.36
N ARG A 157 -12.10 -17.88 -8.26
CA ARG A 157 -13.56 -17.70 -8.43
C ARG A 157 -14.35 -18.15 -7.21
N ASP A 158 -14.01 -19.29 -6.61
CA ASP A 158 -14.69 -19.76 -5.40
C ASP A 158 -14.50 -18.78 -4.24
N LEU A 159 -13.27 -18.27 -4.03
CA LEU A 159 -13.03 -17.23 -3.03
C LEU A 159 -13.86 -15.97 -3.32
N VAL A 160 -13.76 -15.43 -4.53
CA VAL A 160 -14.41 -14.16 -4.91
C VAL A 160 -15.93 -14.27 -4.82
N SER A 161 -16.52 -15.36 -5.30
CA SER A 161 -17.97 -15.60 -5.18
C SER A 161 -18.42 -15.56 -3.73
N ARG A 162 -17.72 -16.27 -2.83
CA ARG A 162 -18.11 -16.35 -1.41
C ARG A 162 -17.95 -15.03 -0.67
N VAL A 163 -16.87 -14.28 -0.92
CA VAL A 163 -16.68 -12.97 -0.26
C VAL A 163 -17.61 -11.91 -0.85
N ALA A 164 -17.98 -12.02 -2.13
CA ALA A 164 -19.00 -11.17 -2.74
C ALA A 164 -20.38 -11.43 -2.11
N ASP A 165 -20.77 -12.69 -1.94
CA ASP A 165 -22.00 -13.07 -1.24
C ASP A 165 -22.02 -12.60 0.23
N ALA A 166 -20.85 -12.59 0.88
CA ALA A 166 -20.66 -12.03 2.23
C ALA A 166 -20.69 -10.49 2.28
N GLY A 167 -20.66 -9.83 1.12
CA GLY A 167 -20.77 -8.37 1.00
C GLY A 167 -19.46 -7.60 1.06
N THR A 168 -18.33 -8.19 0.66
CA THR A 168 -17.07 -7.44 0.47
C THR A 168 -17.26 -6.26 -0.48
N ASP A 169 -16.64 -5.13 -0.21
CA ASP A 169 -16.74 -3.93 -1.05
C ASP A 169 -15.75 -3.96 -2.23
N ALA A 170 -14.61 -4.63 -2.05
CA ALA A 170 -13.55 -4.74 -3.06
C ALA A 170 -12.70 -6.01 -2.90
N VAL A 171 -12.09 -6.46 -4.01
CA VAL A 171 -11.06 -7.50 -4.02
C VAL A 171 -9.81 -7.01 -4.74
N TRP A 172 -8.68 -6.99 -4.02
CA TRP A 172 -7.35 -6.71 -4.55
C TRP A 172 -6.60 -8.01 -4.82
N VAL A 173 -6.28 -8.29 -6.09
CA VAL A 173 -5.71 -9.57 -6.50
C VAL A 173 -4.22 -9.42 -6.82
N HIS A 174 -3.35 -10.05 -6.03
CA HIS A 174 -1.98 -10.29 -6.46
C HIS A 174 -2.01 -11.42 -7.50
N ALA A 175 -1.70 -11.09 -8.76
CA ALA A 175 -1.79 -11.95 -9.93
C ALA A 175 -0.75 -13.10 -9.98
N ARG A 176 -0.28 -13.61 -8.83
CA ARG A 176 0.64 -14.74 -8.71
C ARG A 176 0.14 -15.71 -7.66
N LYS A 177 0.29 -17.02 -7.92
CA LYS A 177 0.11 -18.04 -6.89
C LYS A 177 1.08 -17.83 -5.73
N ALA A 178 0.73 -18.31 -4.54
CA ALA A 178 1.68 -18.50 -3.44
C ALA A 178 1.99 -19.98 -3.25
N TRP A 179 3.25 -20.31 -3.05
CA TRP A 179 3.68 -21.57 -2.49
C TRP A 179 3.82 -21.41 -0.99
N LEU A 180 3.04 -22.18 -0.23
CA LEU A 180 3.06 -22.15 1.23
C LEU A 180 4.29 -22.83 1.81
N GLN A 181 4.92 -23.72 1.01
CA GLN A 181 6.16 -24.41 1.36
C GLN A 181 7.17 -24.33 0.22
N GLY A 182 8.45 -24.41 0.56
CA GLY A 182 9.55 -24.51 -0.42
C GLY A 182 10.03 -23.20 -1.03
N LEU A 183 9.30 -22.10 -0.89
CA LEU A 183 9.73 -20.76 -1.34
C LEU A 183 9.70 -19.75 -0.20
N SER A 184 10.76 -18.95 -0.06
CA SER A 184 10.75 -17.80 0.82
C SER A 184 9.69 -16.77 0.39
N PRO A 185 9.29 -15.83 1.26
CA PRO A 185 8.33 -14.78 0.90
C PRO A 185 8.80 -13.92 -0.27
N LYS A 186 10.11 -13.73 -0.45
CA LYS A 186 10.70 -13.00 -1.58
C LYS A 186 10.52 -13.79 -2.87
N GLU A 187 10.93 -15.05 -2.88
CA GLU A 187 10.79 -15.93 -4.05
C GLU A 187 9.33 -16.10 -4.47
N ASN A 188 8.41 -16.15 -3.50
CA ASN A 188 6.96 -16.16 -3.74
C ASN A 188 6.40 -14.94 -4.50
N ARG A 189 7.19 -13.85 -4.62
CA ARG A 189 6.83 -12.66 -5.38
C ARG A 189 7.56 -12.57 -6.73
N ASP A 190 8.53 -13.45 -6.97
CA ASP A 190 9.45 -13.38 -8.11
C ASP A 190 9.41 -14.63 -9.00
N ILE A 191 9.17 -15.82 -8.43
CA ILE A 191 9.21 -17.10 -9.16
C ILE A 191 7.86 -17.48 -9.80
N PRO A 192 6.72 -17.58 -9.08
CA PRO A 192 5.47 -18.04 -9.71
C PRO A 192 5.00 -17.05 -10.78
N PRO A 193 4.61 -17.47 -11.99
CA PRO A 193 4.30 -16.55 -13.08
C PRO A 193 3.15 -15.61 -12.73
N LEU A 194 3.16 -14.43 -13.37
CA LEU A 194 2.04 -13.49 -13.32
C LEU A 194 0.94 -13.96 -14.29
N ASP A 195 -0.31 -13.79 -13.88
CA ASP A 195 -1.48 -14.01 -14.73
C ASP A 195 -2.45 -12.83 -14.58
N TYR A 196 -2.16 -11.72 -15.28
CA TYR A 196 -3.05 -10.56 -15.32
C TYR A 196 -4.34 -10.86 -16.08
N ALA A 197 -4.27 -11.73 -17.10
CA ALA A 197 -5.43 -12.08 -17.91
C ALA A 197 -6.53 -12.74 -17.08
N LEU A 198 -6.16 -13.56 -16.08
CA LEU A 198 -7.10 -14.11 -15.10
C LEU A 198 -7.81 -13.01 -14.28
N VAL A 199 -7.09 -11.99 -13.83
CA VAL A 199 -7.69 -10.86 -13.09
C VAL A 199 -8.67 -10.07 -13.97
N HIS A 200 -8.33 -9.87 -15.24
CA HIS A 200 -9.23 -9.26 -16.23
C HIS A 200 -10.49 -10.09 -16.48
N ARG A 201 -10.35 -11.42 -16.67
CA ARG A 201 -11.51 -12.32 -16.79
C ARG A 201 -12.41 -12.25 -15.55
N LEU A 202 -11.80 -12.26 -14.35
CA LEU A 202 -12.53 -12.13 -13.09
C LEU A 202 -13.36 -10.83 -13.04
N LYS A 203 -12.82 -9.70 -13.49
CA LYS A 203 -13.57 -8.43 -13.53
C LYS A 203 -14.71 -8.46 -14.55
N VAL A 204 -14.51 -9.04 -15.73
CA VAL A 204 -15.59 -9.20 -16.73
C VAL A 204 -16.75 -10.03 -16.17
N GLU A 205 -16.44 -11.08 -15.40
CA GLU A 205 -17.44 -11.93 -14.77
C GLU A 205 -18.13 -11.26 -13.56
N ASN A 206 -17.50 -10.27 -12.94
CA ASN A 206 -17.98 -9.58 -11.75
C ASN A 206 -18.04 -8.05 -11.96
N PRO A 207 -18.83 -7.54 -12.92
CA PRO A 207 -18.76 -6.14 -13.36
C PRO A 207 -19.09 -5.14 -12.24
N ASN A 208 -19.93 -5.54 -11.28
CA ASN A 208 -20.37 -4.70 -10.17
C ASN A 208 -19.45 -4.74 -8.94
N LEU A 209 -18.46 -5.63 -8.92
CA LEU A 209 -17.48 -5.73 -7.84
C LEU A 209 -16.22 -4.96 -8.22
N PHE A 210 -15.65 -4.20 -7.28
CA PHE A 210 -14.34 -3.60 -7.46
C PHE A 210 -13.28 -4.70 -7.51
N ILE A 211 -12.53 -4.79 -8.60
CA ILE A 211 -11.39 -5.68 -8.77
C ILE A 211 -10.14 -4.84 -9.08
N GLY A 212 -9.16 -4.88 -8.18
CA GLY A 212 -7.89 -4.17 -8.32
C GLY A 212 -6.71 -5.11 -8.58
N LEU A 213 -5.80 -4.70 -9.48
CA LEU A 213 -4.63 -5.49 -9.87
C LEU A 213 -3.41 -5.24 -8.96
N ASN A 214 -2.69 -6.29 -8.60
CA ASN A 214 -1.41 -6.23 -7.92
C ASN A 214 -0.42 -7.29 -8.43
N GLY A 215 0.87 -7.03 -8.20
CA GLY A 215 1.97 -7.95 -8.49
C GLY A 215 2.72 -7.56 -9.75
N GLY A 216 4.06 -7.65 -9.76
CA GLY A 216 4.88 -7.46 -10.97
C GLY A 216 5.06 -6.04 -11.50
N LEU A 217 4.15 -5.10 -11.22
CA LEU A 217 4.18 -3.73 -11.75
C LEU A 217 5.40 -2.93 -11.26
N GLN A 218 6.14 -2.33 -12.19
CA GLN A 218 7.38 -1.60 -11.95
C GLN A 218 7.28 -0.08 -12.15
N THR A 219 6.38 0.38 -13.03
CA THR A 219 6.25 1.80 -13.38
C THR A 219 4.80 2.25 -13.39
N LEU A 220 4.57 3.56 -13.24
CA LEU A 220 3.23 4.13 -13.32
C LEU A 220 2.60 3.90 -14.71
N SER A 221 3.38 4.07 -15.78
CA SER A 221 2.91 3.81 -17.16
C SER A 221 2.47 2.36 -17.36
N GLN A 222 3.24 1.40 -16.85
CA GLN A 222 2.82 -0.01 -16.88
C GLN A 222 1.52 -0.21 -16.09
N SER A 223 1.41 0.45 -14.94
CA SER A 223 0.23 0.34 -14.08
C SER A 223 -1.03 0.83 -14.77
N LEU A 224 -0.95 1.97 -15.49
CA LEU A 224 -2.04 2.54 -16.26
C LEU A 224 -2.44 1.66 -17.45
N GLU A 225 -1.48 1.02 -18.10
CA GLU A 225 -1.76 0.10 -19.21
C GLU A 225 -2.46 -1.17 -18.71
N GLU A 226 -1.88 -1.82 -17.70
CA GLU A 226 -2.36 -3.12 -17.21
C GLU A 226 -3.69 -3.03 -16.47
N MET A 227 -4.05 -1.85 -15.95
CA MET A 227 -5.32 -1.65 -15.25
C MET A 227 -6.51 -1.35 -16.16
N LYS A 228 -6.32 -1.20 -17.49
CA LYS A 228 -7.42 -0.88 -18.40
C LYS A 228 -8.55 -1.92 -18.29
N GLY A 229 -9.74 -1.48 -17.90
CA GLY A 229 -10.90 -2.36 -17.69
C GLY A 229 -11.01 -2.93 -16.26
N LEU A 230 -10.07 -2.60 -15.37
CA LEU A 230 -10.12 -2.85 -13.93
C LEU A 230 -10.43 -1.55 -13.17
N ASP A 231 -10.73 -1.68 -11.88
CA ASP A 231 -11.14 -0.54 -11.05
C ASP A 231 -9.96 0.08 -10.27
N GLY A 232 -8.82 -0.59 -10.22
CA GLY A 232 -7.66 -0.05 -9.54
C GLY A 232 -6.38 -0.84 -9.75
N VAL A 233 -5.30 -0.24 -9.30
CA VAL A 233 -3.96 -0.80 -9.38
C VAL A 233 -3.20 -0.55 -8.09
N MET A 234 -2.44 -1.54 -7.65
CA MET A 234 -1.72 -1.50 -6.39
C MET A 234 -0.24 -1.83 -6.59
N LEU A 235 0.63 -0.92 -6.16
CA LEU A 235 2.09 -1.06 -6.26
C LEU A 235 2.70 -1.30 -4.88
N GLY A 236 3.53 -2.34 -4.78
CA GLY A 236 4.29 -2.63 -3.57
C GLY A 236 5.74 -2.18 -3.69
N ARG A 237 6.62 -3.11 -4.03
CA ARG A 237 8.07 -2.90 -4.06
C ARG A 237 8.51 -1.71 -4.92
N ALA A 238 7.88 -1.50 -6.08
CA ALA A 238 8.20 -0.38 -6.95
C ALA A 238 7.95 0.97 -6.25
N ALA A 239 6.77 1.17 -5.66
CA ALA A 239 6.41 2.38 -4.93
C ALA A 239 7.30 2.63 -3.70
N TYR A 240 7.80 1.58 -3.05
CA TYR A 240 8.72 1.72 -1.91
C TYR A 240 10.17 2.00 -2.35
N HIS A 241 10.67 1.25 -3.34
CA HIS A 241 12.06 1.40 -3.76
C HIS A 241 12.28 2.69 -4.54
N ASP A 242 11.27 3.18 -5.27
CA ASP A 242 11.36 4.37 -6.11
C ASP A 242 10.17 5.31 -5.85
N SER A 243 10.05 5.78 -4.60
CA SER A 243 8.87 6.52 -4.13
C SER A 243 8.62 7.84 -4.85
N ALA A 244 9.61 8.41 -5.55
CA ALA A 244 9.37 9.61 -6.36
C ALA A 244 8.31 9.42 -7.45
N MET A 245 8.05 8.19 -7.91
CA MET A 245 6.95 7.92 -8.84
C MET A 245 5.58 8.32 -8.28
N LEU A 246 5.43 8.38 -6.96
CA LEU A 246 4.18 8.78 -6.31
C LEU A 246 3.82 10.24 -6.63
N THR A 247 4.81 11.09 -6.92
CA THR A 247 4.58 12.51 -7.27
C THR A 247 3.75 12.70 -8.54
N ALA A 248 3.71 11.69 -9.43
CA ALA A 248 2.91 11.72 -10.64
C ALA A 248 1.49 11.16 -10.44
N VAL A 249 1.25 10.36 -9.39
CA VAL A 249 -0.01 9.61 -9.19
C VAL A 249 -1.24 10.51 -9.21
N ASP A 250 -1.17 11.67 -8.55
CA ASP A 250 -2.32 12.57 -8.42
C ASP A 250 -2.80 13.12 -9.77
N GLY A 251 -1.95 13.10 -10.81
CA GLY A 251 -2.31 13.52 -12.17
C GLY A 251 -3.04 12.46 -13.00
N PHE A 252 -3.09 11.22 -12.51
CA PHE A 252 -3.75 10.11 -13.19
C PHE A 252 -4.93 9.53 -12.43
N PHE A 253 -4.92 9.68 -11.10
CA PHE A 253 -5.94 9.10 -10.23
C PHE A 253 -6.64 10.20 -9.44
N PRO A 254 -7.99 10.26 -9.45
CA PRO A 254 -8.72 11.14 -8.54
C PRO A 254 -8.60 10.66 -7.10
N HIS A 255 -8.89 11.54 -6.15
CA HIS A 255 -8.87 11.17 -4.74
C HIS A 255 -9.97 10.14 -4.44
N PRO A 256 -9.66 8.97 -3.83
CA PRO A 256 -10.61 7.87 -3.72
C PRO A 256 -11.82 8.19 -2.82
N LEU A 257 -11.61 8.82 -1.66
CA LEU A 257 -12.72 9.16 -0.75
C LEU A 257 -13.57 10.35 -1.21
N THR A 258 -12.93 11.46 -1.58
CA THR A 258 -13.62 12.72 -1.89
C THR A 258 -14.08 12.82 -3.33
N GLY A 259 -13.54 11.99 -4.23
CA GLY A 259 -13.75 12.11 -5.67
C GLY A 259 -13.12 13.38 -6.27
N ALA A 260 -12.23 14.06 -5.54
CA ALA A 260 -11.50 15.21 -6.07
C ALA A 260 -10.80 14.81 -7.38
N ALA A 261 -10.96 15.64 -8.41
CA ALA A 261 -10.42 15.36 -9.73
C ALA A 261 -8.90 15.20 -9.68
N ILE A 262 -8.33 14.60 -10.74
CA ILE A 262 -6.88 14.56 -10.91
C ILE A 262 -6.27 15.96 -10.79
N SER A 263 -5.09 16.02 -10.19
CA SER A 263 -4.33 17.27 -10.08
C SER A 263 -3.85 17.68 -11.47
N ASP A 264 -4.10 18.93 -11.81
CA ASP A 264 -3.50 19.53 -13.00
C ASP A 264 -2.01 19.75 -12.72
N HIS A 265 -1.17 19.08 -13.51
CA HIS A 265 0.28 19.21 -13.44
C HIS A 265 0.81 20.22 -14.47
N ASP A 266 -0.04 21.11 -14.98
CA ASP A 266 0.38 22.19 -15.87
C ASP A 266 1.61 22.94 -15.32
N GLY A 267 2.68 22.94 -16.11
CA GLY A 267 3.96 23.57 -15.75
C GLY A 267 4.84 22.75 -14.78
N VAL A 268 4.47 21.50 -14.45
CA VAL A 268 5.29 20.59 -13.66
C VAL A 268 5.98 19.58 -14.59
N ASP A 269 7.31 19.63 -14.62
CA ASP A 269 8.09 18.66 -15.38
C ASP A 269 8.28 17.35 -14.62
N PHE A 270 8.19 16.23 -15.35
CA PHE A 270 8.48 14.89 -14.84
C PHE A 270 9.56 14.21 -15.68
N SER A 271 10.41 13.43 -15.02
CA SER A 271 11.30 12.50 -15.73
C SER A 271 10.51 11.35 -16.37
N GLU A 272 11.14 10.59 -17.27
CA GLU A 272 10.57 9.36 -17.85
C GLU A 272 10.16 8.31 -16.79
N ARG A 273 10.71 8.39 -15.58
CA ARG A 273 10.35 7.54 -14.44
C ARG A 273 9.13 8.03 -13.65
N GLY A 274 8.56 9.18 -14.03
CA GLY A 274 7.45 9.82 -13.32
C GLY A 274 7.89 10.58 -12.06
N HIS A 275 9.16 11.01 -11.98
CA HIS A 275 9.64 11.82 -10.86
C HIS A 275 9.46 13.30 -11.18
N ARG A 276 8.74 14.03 -10.33
CA ARG A 276 8.63 15.50 -10.40
C ARG A 276 10.02 16.14 -10.34
N LEU A 277 10.35 17.00 -11.29
CA LEU A 277 11.69 17.60 -11.44
C LEU A 277 11.87 18.93 -10.70
N ASP A 278 10.78 19.51 -10.21
CA ASP A 278 10.74 20.77 -9.47
C ASP A 278 11.51 20.68 -8.14
N LEU A 279 12.62 21.43 -8.04
CA LEU A 279 13.46 21.47 -6.84
C LEU A 279 12.79 22.16 -5.66
N SER A 280 11.86 23.09 -5.89
CA SER A 280 11.14 23.78 -4.81
C SER A 280 10.22 22.81 -4.06
N PHE A 281 9.50 21.96 -4.79
CA PHE A 281 8.75 20.84 -4.22
C PHE A 281 9.64 19.94 -3.35
N TRP A 282 10.81 19.54 -3.86
CA TRP A 282 11.71 18.70 -3.07
C TRP A 282 12.28 19.39 -1.83
N ALA A 283 12.47 20.72 -1.86
CA ALA A 283 12.87 21.50 -0.69
C ALA A 283 11.77 21.49 0.38
N GLU A 284 10.50 21.59 -0.01
CA GLU A 284 9.37 21.43 0.92
C GLU A 284 9.32 20.03 1.53
N ILE A 285 9.52 18.97 0.72
CA ILE A 285 9.60 17.59 1.22
C ILE A 285 10.74 17.42 2.21
N ARG A 286 11.92 17.97 1.92
CA ARG A 286 13.09 17.95 2.81
C ARG A 286 12.74 18.53 4.18
N ASP A 287 12.18 19.73 4.19
CA ASP A 287 11.91 20.50 5.41
C ASP A 287 10.81 19.81 6.25
N VAL A 288 9.72 19.37 5.62
CA VAL A 288 8.65 18.65 6.31
C VAL A 288 9.13 17.31 6.91
N MET A 289 9.98 16.58 6.19
CA MET A 289 10.53 15.32 6.70
C MET A 289 11.58 15.53 7.79
N ALA A 290 12.35 16.62 7.74
CA ALA A 290 13.26 17.03 8.80
C ALA A 290 12.50 17.38 10.10
N ASP A 291 11.39 18.11 9.99
CA ASP A 291 10.53 18.42 11.14
C ASP A 291 9.85 17.17 11.72
N TYR A 292 9.36 16.28 10.85
CA TYR A 292 8.81 15.00 11.29
C TYR A 292 9.85 14.15 12.03
N ALA A 293 11.07 14.03 11.49
CA ALA A 293 12.16 13.32 12.13
C ALA A 293 12.54 13.93 13.48
N SER A 294 12.56 15.26 13.58
CA SER A 294 12.84 15.98 14.83
C SER A 294 11.84 15.64 15.93
N ARG A 295 10.53 15.62 15.60
CA ARG A 295 9.47 15.22 16.54
C ARG A 295 9.62 13.77 16.97
N HIS A 296 9.97 12.86 16.06
CA HIS A 296 10.19 11.45 16.38
C HIS A 296 11.38 11.25 17.32
N ILE A 297 12.50 11.95 17.08
CA ILE A 297 13.69 11.91 17.93
C ILE A 297 13.38 12.45 19.33
N ALA A 298 12.65 13.56 19.43
CA ALA A 298 12.21 14.12 20.71
C ALA A 298 11.36 13.13 21.53
N ASN A 299 10.63 12.24 20.86
CA ASN A 299 9.84 11.17 21.47
C ASN A 299 10.64 9.87 21.71
N GLY A 300 11.98 9.91 21.64
CA GLY A 300 12.87 8.77 21.91
C GLY A 300 13.15 7.87 20.70
N GLY A 301 12.67 8.24 19.52
CA GLY A 301 12.98 7.58 18.26
C GLY A 301 14.41 7.85 17.76
N ARG A 302 14.82 7.13 16.72
CA ARG A 302 16.08 7.37 16.00
C ARG A 302 15.79 7.87 14.60
N LEU A 303 16.66 8.71 14.06
CA LEU A 303 16.55 9.22 12.69
C LEU A 303 16.39 8.10 11.65
N ALA A 304 17.15 7.01 11.80
CA ALA A 304 17.10 5.84 10.92
C ALA A 304 15.73 5.15 10.84
N HIS A 305 14.85 5.31 11.84
CA HIS A 305 13.47 4.80 11.75
C HIS A 305 12.69 5.52 10.65
N VAL A 306 13.00 6.79 10.39
CA VAL A 306 12.36 7.60 9.35
C VAL A 306 13.13 7.51 8.03
N THR A 307 14.44 7.82 8.04
CA THR A 307 15.20 8.02 6.80
C THR A 307 15.40 6.76 5.98
N ARG A 308 15.28 5.57 6.58
CA ARG A 308 15.30 4.27 5.86
C ARG A 308 14.26 4.20 4.74
N HIS A 309 13.16 4.94 4.87
CA HIS A 309 12.07 5.00 3.91
C HIS A 309 12.31 5.98 2.76
N MET A 310 13.30 6.87 2.89
CA MET A 310 13.58 7.93 1.94
C MET A 310 14.77 7.61 1.02
N VAL A 311 15.48 6.50 1.26
CA VAL A 311 16.71 6.09 0.55
C VAL A 311 16.52 5.98 -0.96
N GLY A 312 15.32 5.61 -1.40
CA GLY A 312 14.95 5.38 -2.78
C GLY A 312 14.55 6.62 -3.59
N LEU A 313 14.50 7.81 -2.99
CA LEU A 313 13.77 8.95 -3.58
C LEU A 313 14.32 9.44 -4.94
N PHE A 314 15.64 9.55 -5.06
CA PHE A 314 16.26 10.23 -6.20
C PHE A 314 16.82 9.26 -7.25
N GLN A 315 16.19 8.11 -7.51
CA GLN A 315 16.72 7.19 -8.53
C GLN A 315 16.83 7.86 -9.91
N GLY A 316 18.00 7.73 -10.54
CA GLY A 316 18.27 8.34 -11.85
C GLY A 316 18.62 9.83 -11.81
N TRP A 317 18.61 10.48 -10.64
CA TRP A 317 18.97 11.90 -10.52
C TRP A 317 20.49 12.11 -10.41
N PRO A 318 21.02 13.27 -10.84
CA PRO A 318 22.34 13.74 -10.41
C PRO A 318 22.44 13.74 -8.87
N GLY A 319 23.59 13.36 -8.31
CA GLY A 319 23.80 13.35 -6.86
C GLY A 319 23.13 12.18 -6.10
N ALA A 320 22.28 11.37 -6.74
CA ALA A 320 21.53 10.28 -6.10
C ALA A 320 22.39 9.27 -5.32
N ARG A 321 23.59 8.96 -5.85
CA ARG A 321 24.55 8.08 -5.16
C ARG A 321 25.01 8.68 -3.83
N ARG A 322 25.31 9.97 -3.82
CA ARG A 322 25.77 10.69 -2.62
C ARG A 322 24.63 10.83 -1.61
N TYR A 323 23.44 11.19 -2.06
CA TYR A 323 22.20 11.18 -1.26
C TYR A 323 22.01 9.85 -0.52
N ARG A 324 22.05 8.73 -1.27
CA ARG A 324 21.89 7.38 -0.70
C ARG A 324 22.96 7.06 0.33
N GLN A 325 24.21 7.43 0.04
CA GLN A 325 25.33 7.21 0.96
C GLN A 325 25.07 7.92 2.29
N ILE A 326 24.74 9.22 2.26
CA ILE A 326 24.49 10.03 3.45
C ILE A 326 23.38 9.39 4.32
N LEU A 327 22.23 9.05 3.72
CA LEU A 327 21.13 8.45 4.49
C LEU A 327 21.45 7.04 5.02
N SER A 328 22.27 6.27 4.31
CA SER A 328 22.60 4.89 4.72
C SER A 328 23.74 4.83 5.75
N SER A 329 24.65 5.81 5.75
CA SER A 329 25.79 5.85 6.68
C SER A 329 25.61 6.81 7.84
N ASP A 330 25.12 8.02 7.58
CA ASP A 330 25.19 9.10 8.55
C ASP A 330 23.94 9.11 9.43
N ALA A 331 22.77 8.79 8.85
CA ALA A 331 21.53 8.72 9.60
C ALA A 331 21.44 7.53 10.58
N THR A 332 22.33 6.54 10.43
CA THR A 332 22.38 5.35 11.31
C THR A 332 23.25 5.58 12.55
N ARG A 333 24.06 6.65 12.58
CA ARG A 333 24.95 7.00 13.71
C ARG A 333 24.14 7.38 14.95
N GLN A 334 24.75 7.17 16.11
CA GLN A 334 24.17 7.65 17.38
C GLN A 334 24.19 9.17 17.41
N GLY A 335 23.06 9.78 17.79
CA GLY A 335 22.91 11.23 17.86
C GLY A 335 22.69 11.94 16.51
N ALA A 336 22.52 11.21 15.41
CA ALA A 336 22.20 11.80 14.12
C ALA A 336 20.84 12.53 14.17
N GLY A 337 20.82 13.79 13.73
CA GLY A 337 19.65 14.66 13.73
C GLY A 337 19.12 15.02 12.33
N PRO A 338 18.06 15.82 12.27
CA PRO A 338 17.39 16.21 11.02
C PRO A 338 18.32 16.89 10.00
N GLU A 339 19.44 17.49 10.43
CA GLU A 339 20.46 18.08 9.56
C GLU A 339 21.04 17.10 8.53
N VAL A 340 21.00 15.79 8.81
CA VAL A 340 21.41 14.75 7.86
C VAL A 340 20.45 14.65 6.67
N ILE A 341 19.15 14.92 6.87
CA ILE A 341 18.17 14.98 5.78
C ILE A 341 18.49 16.18 4.88
N HIS A 342 18.79 17.33 5.47
CA HIS A 342 19.20 18.52 4.70
C HIS A 342 20.44 18.25 3.86
N ALA A 343 21.51 17.75 4.48
CA ALA A 343 22.75 17.43 3.77
C ALA A 343 22.56 16.41 2.62
N ALA A 344 21.64 15.45 2.78
CA ALA A 344 21.33 14.50 1.73
C ALA A 344 20.66 15.19 0.51
N PHE A 345 19.63 16.01 0.74
CA PHE A 345 18.93 16.73 -0.32
C PHE A 345 19.81 17.78 -1.00
N ASP A 346 20.62 18.51 -0.25
CA ASP A 346 21.53 19.52 -0.78
C ASP A 346 22.52 18.89 -1.77
N ALA A 347 23.00 17.67 -1.51
CA ALA A 347 23.86 16.93 -2.44
C ALA A 347 23.18 16.60 -3.79
N VAL A 348 21.85 16.52 -3.84
CA VAL A 348 21.08 16.35 -5.08
C VAL A 348 20.88 17.70 -5.76
N PHE A 349 20.54 18.74 -5.00
CA PHE A 349 20.29 20.09 -5.53
C PHE A 349 21.53 20.69 -6.15
N GLU A 350 22.69 20.59 -5.47
CA GLU A 350 23.97 21.04 -6.00
C GLU A 350 24.33 20.31 -7.30
N ALA A 351 24.13 18.98 -7.35
CA ALA A 351 24.43 18.18 -8.52
C ALA A 351 23.48 18.47 -9.69
N ALA A 352 22.20 18.72 -9.42
CA ALA A 352 21.21 19.11 -10.42
C ALA A 352 21.51 20.49 -11.00
N ALA A 353 21.82 21.47 -10.16
CA ALA A 353 22.22 22.81 -10.59
C ALA A 353 23.51 22.78 -11.42
N ALA A 354 24.51 21.99 -11.01
CA ALA A 354 25.75 21.82 -11.77
C ALA A 354 25.52 21.17 -13.14
N LYS A 355 24.59 20.21 -13.25
CA LYS A 355 24.21 19.60 -14.53
C LYS A 355 23.52 20.63 -15.43
N GLN A 356 22.56 21.38 -14.90
CA GLN A 356 21.84 22.41 -15.66
C GLN A 356 22.76 23.52 -16.15
N ALA A 357 23.79 23.89 -15.39
CA ALA A 357 24.78 24.89 -15.80
C ALA A 357 25.76 24.38 -16.88
N ALA A 358 25.82 23.06 -17.11
CA ALA A 358 26.71 22.43 -18.09
C ALA A 358 26.01 22.08 -19.43
N GLU A 359 24.67 22.12 -19.45
CA GLU A 359 23.81 21.98 -20.64
C GLU A 359 23.52 23.37 -21.23
#